data_AF-A0A7S1XCS2-F1
#
_entry.id   AF-A0A7S1XCS2-F1
#
_cell.length_a   1.000
_cell.length_b   1.000
_cell.length_c   1.000
_cell.angle_alpha   90.00
_cell.angle_beta   90.00
_cell.angle_gamma   90.00
#
_symmetry.space_group_name_H-M   'P 1'
#
loop_
_entity.id
_entity.type
_entity.pdbx_description
1 polymer ?
#
loop_
_entity_poly.entity_id
_entity_poly.type
_entity_poly.pdbx_seq_one_letter_code
_entity_poly.pdbx_strand_id
1 'polypeptide(L)'
;ETGFPVPGLGRDRAFQTFESNVVFTLRFMVDTGLGGGFWVEVPQGKWRRNTGAPRTYCQLEASIHYSDMIAHKPEGDWQRIAPLRVLSVDIECAGRKGHFPEARYDPVIQIASMVSVTGQTEPIVRNVMTLDTCATIVGAQVMSFQSEKDLLTRWRDLMLESDPDVIIGYNICNFDLPYLLDRATALGVQGVPFWG
;
A
#
# COMPACT_ATOMS: atom_id res chain seq x y z
N GLU A 1 -4.13 24.30 28.22
CA GLU A 1 -2.67 24.54 28.19
C GLU A 1 -2.34 25.64 29.17
N THR A 2 -1.42 25.39 30.09
CA THR A 2 -0.92 26.40 31.04
C THR A 2 -0.06 27.37 30.26
N GLY A 3 -0.52 28.61 30.09
CA GLY A 3 0.16 29.65 29.30
C GLY A 3 1.62 29.89 29.73
N PHE A 4 2.35 30.74 29.01
CA PHE A 4 3.75 31.04 29.32
C PHE A 4 3.93 32.43 29.96
N PRO A 5 4.84 32.57 30.94
CA PRO A 5 5.09 33.85 31.61
C PRO A 5 5.85 34.79 30.68
N VAL A 6 5.32 36.01 30.48
CA VAL A 6 6.01 37.09 29.75
C VAL A 6 6.46 38.17 30.76
N PRO A 7 7.78 38.41 30.92
CA PRO A 7 8.29 39.41 31.84
C PRO A 7 7.72 40.81 31.55
N GLY A 8 7.27 41.51 32.60
CA GLY A 8 6.77 42.89 32.51
C GLY A 8 5.27 43.06 32.21
N LEU A 9 4.53 41.97 31.95
CA LEU A 9 3.12 42.04 31.53
C LEU A 9 2.08 41.54 32.56
N GLY A 10 2.51 41.09 33.74
CA GLY A 10 1.64 40.77 34.89
C GLY A 10 0.69 39.57 34.68
N ARG A 11 0.99 38.46 35.36
CA ARG A 11 0.33 37.13 35.33
C ARG A 11 0.29 36.42 33.97
N ASP A 12 0.40 35.10 34.04
CA ASP A 12 0.43 34.17 32.92
C ASP A 12 -0.71 34.44 31.94
N ARG A 13 -0.39 34.92 30.74
CA ARG A 13 -1.38 35.07 29.69
C ARG A 13 -1.66 33.69 29.10
N ALA A 14 -2.67 33.03 29.64
CA ALA A 14 -3.28 31.87 29.00
C ALA A 14 -4.19 32.37 27.87
N PHE A 15 -3.80 32.11 26.63
CA PHE A 15 -4.67 32.29 25.47
C PHE A 15 -5.45 31.00 25.25
N GLN A 16 -6.70 31.13 24.82
CA GLN A 16 -7.45 29.98 24.34
C GLN A 16 -6.83 29.52 23.03
N THR A 17 -6.23 28.34 23.04
CA THR A 17 -5.86 27.63 21.82
C THR A 17 -7.09 26.92 21.28
N PHE A 18 -7.42 27.19 20.02
CA PHE A 18 -8.55 26.54 19.34
C PHE A 18 -8.11 25.28 18.60
N GLU A 19 -6.83 25.17 18.23
CA GLU A 19 -6.23 24.00 17.60
C GLU A 19 -4.79 23.82 18.09
N SER A 20 -4.54 22.83 18.94
CA SER A 20 -3.19 22.57 19.46
C SER A 20 -2.70 21.13 19.31
N ASN A 21 -3.55 20.23 18.81
CA ASN A 21 -3.20 18.82 18.63
C ASN A 21 -3.92 18.19 17.44
N VAL A 22 -3.61 18.65 16.22
CA VAL A 22 -4.15 18.10 14.97
C VAL A 22 -3.01 17.51 14.16
N VAL A 23 -3.19 16.28 13.66
CA VAL A 23 -2.21 15.63 12.77
C VAL A 23 -2.03 16.50 11.52
N PHE A 24 -0.79 16.76 11.12
CA PHE A 24 -0.49 17.66 9.99
C PHE A 24 -1.28 17.32 8.72
N THR A 25 -1.39 16.04 8.37
CA THR A 25 -2.21 15.58 7.22
C THR A 25 -3.68 15.96 7.36
N LEU A 26 -4.25 15.83 8.56
CA LEU A 26 -5.63 16.24 8.82
C LEU A 26 -5.79 17.76 8.72
N ARG A 27 -4.85 18.55 9.27
CA ARG A 27 -4.85 20.01 9.15
C ARG A 27 -4.79 20.43 7.68
N PHE A 28 -3.90 19.83 6.89
CA PHE A 28 -3.81 20.05 5.45
C PHE A 28 -5.12 19.77 4.72
N MET A 29 -5.77 18.64 5.02
CA MET A 29 -7.07 18.29 4.46
C MET A 29 -8.14 19.34 4.79
N VAL A 30 -8.20 19.79 6.05
CA VAL A 30 -9.15 20.83 6.47
C VAL A 30 -8.86 22.17 5.78
N ASP A 31 -7.60 22.59 5.71
CA ASP A 31 -7.19 23.86 5.08
C ASP A 31 -7.48 23.91 3.57
N THR A 32 -7.34 22.78 2.89
CA THR A 32 -7.55 22.67 1.43
C THR A 32 -8.97 22.27 1.06
N GLY A 33 -9.82 21.93 2.04
CA GLY A 33 -11.14 21.35 1.78
C GLY A 33 -11.10 19.95 1.15
N LEU A 34 -9.95 19.26 1.22
CA LEU A 34 -9.75 17.93 0.67
C LEU A 34 -10.33 16.86 1.62
N GLY A 35 -11.23 16.03 1.13
CA GLY A 35 -11.75 14.86 1.84
C GLY A 35 -11.12 13.54 1.36
N GLY A 36 -11.37 12.47 2.11
CA GLY A 36 -10.97 11.12 1.70
C GLY A 36 -11.69 10.68 0.42
N GLY A 37 -10.94 10.17 -0.56
CA GLY A 37 -11.50 9.69 -1.84
C GLY A 37 -11.94 10.79 -2.81
N PHE A 38 -11.58 12.05 -2.57
CA PHE A 38 -11.90 13.16 -3.47
C PHE A 38 -11.06 13.08 -4.76
N TRP A 39 -11.63 13.58 -5.86
CA TRP A 39 -10.85 13.85 -7.05
C TRP A 39 -10.05 15.13 -6.86
N VAL A 40 -8.77 15.06 -7.23
CA VAL A 40 -7.85 16.20 -7.17
C VAL A 40 -7.46 16.57 -8.59
N GLU A 41 -7.63 17.85 -8.92
CA GLU A 41 -7.17 18.43 -10.17
C GLU A 41 -5.89 19.24 -9.94
N VAL A 42 -4.97 19.10 -10.88
CA VAL A 42 -3.65 19.71 -10.89
C VAL A 42 -3.56 20.61 -12.14
N PRO A 43 -3.85 21.91 -12.05
CA PRO A 43 -4.01 22.76 -13.23
C PRO A 43 -2.73 22.85 -14.08
N GLN A 44 -2.91 22.96 -15.39
CA GLN A 44 -1.79 23.06 -16.33
C GLN A 44 -0.88 24.25 -15.97
N GLY A 45 0.44 24.02 -15.96
CA GLY A 45 1.44 25.05 -15.67
C GLY A 45 1.63 25.36 -14.18
N LYS A 46 0.82 24.78 -13.28
CA LYS A 46 0.95 24.95 -11.82
C LYS A 46 1.77 23.86 -11.12
N TRP A 47 2.04 22.76 -11.81
CA TRP A 47 2.83 21.66 -11.29
C TRP A 47 4.16 21.50 -12.02
N ARG A 48 5.11 20.84 -11.35
CA ARG A 48 6.43 20.51 -11.88
C ARG A 48 6.62 19.00 -11.83
N ARG A 49 6.89 18.40 -12.98
CA ARG A 49 7.27 16.98 -13.05
C ARG A 49 8.62 16.77 -12.37
N ASN A 50 8.81 15.65 -11.68
CA ASN A 50 10.15 15.23 -11.26
C ASN A 50 10.96 14.86 -12.51
N THR A 51 12.07 15.55 -12.73
CA THR A 51 13.03 15.25 -13.82
C THR A 51 14.31 14.61 -13.32
N GLY A 52 14.45 14.40 -12.00
CA GLY A 52 15.57 13.71 -11.40
C GLY A 52 15.39 12.19 -11.41
N ALA A 53 16.19 11.50 -10.59
CA ALA A 53 15.96 10.08 -10.32
C ALA A 53 14.54 9.89 -9.74
N PRO A 54 13.78 8.88 -10.22
CA PRO A 54 12.50 8.51 -9.62
C PRO A 54 12.67 8.21 -8.14
N ARG A 55 11.70 8.63 -7.33
CA ARG A 55 11.68 8.39 -5.87
C ARG A 55 10.65 7.35 -5.46
N THR A 56 9.75 7.01 -6.37
CA THR A 56 8.63 6.10 -6.21
C THR A 56 8.58 5.18 -7.43
N TYR A 57 7.67 4.20 -7.40
CA TYR A 57 7.37 3.34 -8.54
C TYR A 57 6.21 3.88 -9.40
N CYS A 58 5.64 5.03 -9.05
CA CYS A 58 4.52 5.62 -9.77
C CYS A 58 4.93 6.08 -11.19
N GLN A 59 4.00 5.94 -12.14
CA GLN A 59 4.21 6.39 -13.53
C GLN A 59 4.39 7.91 -13.65
N LEU A 60 3.72 8.67 -12.78
CA LEU A 60 3.75 10.14 -12.76
C LEU A 60 4.22 10.63 -11.38
N GLU A 61 5.38 11.29 -11.38
CA GLU A 61 5.90 11.99 -10.20
C GLU A 61 5.89 13.49 -10.45
N ALA A 62 5.20 14.23 -9.60
CA ALA A 62 5.02 15.67 -9.73
C ALA A 62 4.92 16.35 -8.37
N SER A 63 5.18 17.65 -8.34
CA SER A 63 4.92 18.53 -7.19
C SER A 63 4.06 19.72 -7.63
N ILE A 64 3.17 20.15 -6.75
CA ILE A 64 2.32 21.33 -6.90
C ILE A 64 2.28 22.07 -5.56
N HIS A 65 2.15 23.39 -5.58
CA HIS A 65 1.90 24.15 -4.36
C HIS A 65 0.45 23.93 -3.89
N TYR A 66 0.24 23.72 -2.60
CA TYR A 66 -1.08 23.31 -2.08
C TYR A 66 -2.22 24.27 -2.45
N SER A 67 -1.94 25.57 -2.57
CA SER A 67 -2.94 26.59 -2.94
C SER A 67 -3.34 26.56 -4.42
N ASP A 68 -2.58 25.88 -5.27
CA ASP A 68 -2.88 25.74 -6.70
C ASP A 68 -3.67 24.44 -6.98
N MET A 69 -3.77 23.52 -6.02
CA MET A 69 -4.53 22.28 -6.12
C MET A 69 -6.03 22.55 -6.01
N ILE A 70 -6.84 21.84 -6.80
CA ILE A 70 -8.31 21.94 -6.73
C ILE A 70 -8.86 20.60 -6.23
N ALA A 71 -9.50 20.61 -5.06
CA ALA A 71 -10.19 19.45 -4.51
C ALA A 71 -11.67 19.47 -4.92
N HIS A 72 -12.10 18.47 -5.67
CA HIS A 72 -13.48 18.32 -6.12
C HIS A 72 -14.25 17.47 -5.13
N LYS A 73 -15.35 18.02 -4.59
CA LYS A 73 -16.29 17.24 -3.77
C LYS A 73 -16.91 16.12 -4.61
N PRO A 74 -17.23 14.95 -4.01
CA PRO A 74 -17.81 13.81 -4.71
C PRO A 74 -19.28 14.07 -5.05
N GLU A 75 -19.52 15.00 -5.96
CA GLU A 75 -20.82 15.45 -6.44
C GLU A 75 -20.82 15.48 -7.97
N GLY A 76 -21.95 15.15 -8.60
CA GLY A 76 -22.07 15.11 -10.06
C GLY A 76 -21.01 14.21 -10.71
N ASP A 77 -20.25 14.76 -11.65
CA ASP A 77 -19.22 14.04 -12.41
C ASP A 77 -18.07 13.50 -11.54
N TRP A 78 -17.92 14.03 -10.33
CA TRP A 78 -16.86 13.65 -9.38
C TRP A 78 -17.28 12.53 -8.41
N GLN A 79 -18.48 11.97 -8.56
CA GLN A 79 -18.92 10.77 -7.80
C GLN A 79 -18.33 9.47 -8.35
N ARG A 80 -17.73 9.51 -9.53
CA ARG A 80 -17.11 8.33 -10.16
C ARG A 80 -15.95 7.80 -9.31
N ILE A 81 -15.79 6.48 -9.33
CA ILE A 81 -14.67 5.80 -8.67
C ILE A 81 -13.60 5.52 -9.74
N ALA A 82 -12.33 5.73 -9.39
CA ALA A 82 -11.22 5.38 -10.25
C ALA A 82 -11.17 3.85 -10.49
N PRO A 83 -10.62 3.37 -11.61
CA PRO A 83 -10.46 1.94 -11.87
C PRO A 83 -9.32 1.36 -11.01
N LEU A 84 -9.54 1.27 -9.69
CA LEU A 84 -8.54 0.82 -8.72
C LEU A 84 -8.18 -0.65 -8.96
N ARG A 85 -6.88 -0.96 -8.92
CA ARG A 85 -6.36 -2.33 -8.93
C ARG A 85 -6.41 -2.92 -7.53
N VAL A 86 -7.11 -4.05 -7.40
CA VAL A 86 -7.30 -4.75 -6.12
C VAL A 86 -6.61 -6.10 -6.21
N LEU A 87 -5.56 -6.29 -5.41
CA LEU A 87 -4.84 -7.55 -5.28
C LEU A 87 -5.38 -8.34 -4.10
N SER A 88 -5.90 -9.54 -4.37
CA SER A 88 -6.25 -10.53 -3.36
C SER A 88 -5.14 -11.56 -3.24
N VAL A 89 -4.70 -11.86 -2.02
CA VAL A 89 -3.63 -12.83 -1.74
C VAL A 89 -4.04 -13.82 -0.65
N ASP A 90 -3.50 -15.03 -0.77
CA ASP A 90 -3.58 -16.13 0.20
C ASP A 90 -2.29 -16.97 0.10
N ILE A 91 -1.77 -17.47 1.23
CA ILE A 91 -0.55 -18.28 1.26
C ILE A 91 -0.76 -19.64 1.92
N GLU A 92 0.06 -20.61 1.51
CA GLU A 92 0.12 -21.92 2.14
C GLU A 92 1.52 -22.20 2.68
N CYS A 93 1.58 -22.75 3.89
CA CYS A 93 2.83 -23.06 4.59
C CYS A 93 2.88 -24.54 4.98
N ALA A 94 4.05 -25.17 4.81
CA ALA A 94 4.25 -26.55 5.23
C ALA A 94 4.76 -26.63 6.69
N GLY A 95 3.84 -26.67 7.64
CA GLY A 95 4.15 -26.73 9.07
C GLY A 95 4.63 -28.09 9.59
N ARG A 96 5.45 -28.07 10.64
CA ARG A 96 5.78 -29.26 11.45
C ARG A 96 4.54 -29.83 12.16
N LYS A 97 4.46 -31.16 12.25
CA LYS A 97 3.31 -31.86 12.85
C LYS A 97 3.05 -31.41 14.30
N GLY A 98 1.83 -30.95 14.58
CA GLY A 98 1.39 -30.56 15.92
C GLY A 98 1.75 -29.13 16.34
N HIS A 99 2.36 -28.35 15.44
CA HIS A 99 2.72 -26.95 15.68
C HIS A 99 1.97 -26.04 14.71
N PHE A 100 1.66 -24.83 15.17
CA PHE A 100 1.25 -23.75 14.27
C PHE A 100 2.48 -23.31 13.45
N PRO A 101 2.34 -22.95 12.15
CA PRO A 101 3.46 -22.52 11.34
C PRO A 101 4.23 -21.35 11.95
N GLU A 102 5.55 -21.45 11.96
CA GLU A 102 6.47 -20.42 12.40
C GLU A 102 7.40 -20.03 11.23
N ALA A 103 7.38 -18.76 10.82
CA ALA A 103 8.10 -18.29 9.63
C ALA A 103 9.61 -18.61 9.65
N ARG A 104 10.21 -18.74 10.83
CA ARG A 104 11.62 -19.12 10.98
C ARG A 104 11.92 -20.55 10.50
N TYR A 105 10.96 -21.46 10.59
CA TYR A 105 11.17 -22.89 10.38
C TYR A 105 10.36 -23.42 9.21
N ASP A 106 9.10 -23.02 9.11
CA ASP A 106 8.12 -23.65 8.24
C ASP A 106 8.00 -22.86 6.92
N PRO A 107 8.31 -23.46 5.76
CA PRO A 107 8.41 -22.76 4.49
C PRO A 107 7.03 -22.36 3.95
N VAL A 108 7.00 -21.24 3.23
CA VAL A 108 5.91 -20.90 2.32
C VAL A 108 6.05 -21.78 1.08
N ILE A 109 5.01 -22.53 0.77
CA ILE A 109 5.00 -23.48 -0.35
C ILE A 109 4.12 -23.02 -1.51
N GLN A 110 3.12 -22.17 -1.26
CA GLN A 110 2.31 -21.60 -2.32
C GLN A 110 1.91 -20.16 -1.97
N ILE A 111 1.82 -19.31 -3.00
CA ILE A 111 1.21 -17.98 -2.91
C ILE A 111 0.24 -17.85 -4.08
N ALA A 112 -1.04 -17.69 -3.78
CA ALA A 112 -2.07 -17.40 -4.77
C ALA A 112 -2.29 -15.89 -4.84
N SER A 113 -2.46 -15.36 -6.05
CA SER A 113 -2.73 -13.93 -6.25
C SER A 113 -3.73 -13.72 -7.38
N MET A 114 -4.73 -12.88 -7.11
CA MET A 114 -5.65 -12.37 -8.13
C MET A 114 -5.62 -10.85 -8.14
N VAL A 115 -5.49 -10.25 -9.32
CA VAL A 115 -5.59 -8.79 -9.47
C VAL A 115 -6.84 -8.49 -10.29
N SER A 116 -7.74 -7.72 -9.69
CA SER A 116 -8.97 -7.24 -10.33
C SER A 116 -8.93 -5.73 -10.46
N VAL A 117 -9.76 -5.19 -11.34
CA VAL A 117 -9.90 -3.75 -11.53
C VAL A 117 -11.34 -3.35 -11.23
N THR A 118 -11.53 -2.34 -10.40
CA THR A 118 -12.86 -1.84 -10.04
C THR A 118 -13.67 -1.50 -11.29
N GLY A 119 -14.88 -2.06 -11.39
CA GLY A 119 -15.76 -1.90 -12.55
C GLY A 119 -15.55 -2.90 -13.68
N GLN A 120 -14.51 -3.75 -13.63
CA GLN A 120 -14.35 -4.87 -14.55
C GLN A 120 -14.93 -6.17 -13.96
N THR A 121 -15.49 -7.03 -14.81
CA THR A 121 -16.12 -8.29 -14.37
C THR A 121 -15.12 -9.41 -14.14
N GLU A 122 -13.98 -9.37 -14.83
CA GLU A 122 -12.97 -10.41 -14.82
C GLU A 122 -11.65 -9.86 -14.24
N PRO A 123 -10.95 -10.61 -13.37
CA PRO A 123 -9.61 -10.23 -12.94
C PRO A 123 -8.61 -10.30 -14.10
N ILE A 124 -7.68 -9.34 -14.09
CA ILE A 124 -6.61 -9.19 -15.08
C ILE A 124 -5.42 -10.11 -14.78
N VAL A 125 -5.28 -10.58 -13.54
CA VAL A 125 -4.27 -11.57 -13.14
C VAL A 125 -4.95 -12.68 -12.34
N ARG A 126 -4.64 -13.93 -12.69
CA ARG A 126 -4.94 -15.13 -11.91
C ARG A 126 -3.67 -15.97 -11.87
N ASN A 127 -2.99 -16.00 -10.74
CA ASN A 127 -1.69 -16.64 -10.62
C ASN A 127 -1.61 -17.49 -9.34
N VAL A 128 -0.91 -18.61 -9.43
CA VAL A 128 -0.41 -19.35 -8.28
C VAL A 128 1.08 -19.61 -8.47
N MET A 129 1.86 -19.17 -7.49
CA MET A 129 3.29 -19.47 -7.38
C MET A 129 3.48 -20.64 -6.43
N THR A 130 4.21 -21.67 -6.85
CA THR A 130 4.42 -22.90 -6.07
C THR A 130 5.90 -23.15 -5.84
N LEU A 131 6.23 -23.68 -4.66
CA LEU A 131 7.50 -24.33 -4.41
C LEU A 131 7.42 -25.75 -4.98
N ASP A 132 8.46 -26.12 -5.72
CA ASP A 132 8.50 -27.31 -6.57
C ASP A 132 7.45 -27.26 -7.70
N THR A 133 7.31 -28.38 -8.42
CA THR A 133 6.45 -28.54 -9.59
C THR A 133 4.96 -28.51 -9.25
N CYS A 134 4.16 -27.97 -10.17
CA CYS A 134 2.71 -28.00 -10.12
C CYS A 134 2.15 -28.21 -11.53
N ALA A 135 1.05 -28.95 -11.64
CA ALA A 135 0.36 -29.13 -12.91
C ALA A 135 -0.31 -27.83 -13.36
N THR A 136 -0.48 -27.65 -14.67
CA THR A 136 -1.17 -26.47 -15.22
C THR A 136 -2.64 -26.44 -14.78
N ILE A 137 -3.14 -25.27 -14.41
CA ILE A 137 -4.54 -25.04 -14.05
C ILE A 137 -5.20 -24.20 -15.15
N VAL A 138 -6.32 -24.67 -15.70
CA VAL A 138 -7.04 -23.94 -16.75
C VAL A 138 -7.53 -22.59 -16.21
N GLY A 139 -7.17 -21.50 -16.89
CA GLY A 139 -7.58 -20.14 -16.52
C GLY A 139 -6.70 -19.47 -15.44
N ALA A 140 -5.64 -20.13 -14.97
CA ALA A 140 -4.67 -19.54 -14.06
C ALA A 140 -3.23 -19.78 -14.55
N GLN A 141 -2.36 -18.80 -14.34
CA GLN A 141 -0.93 -18.96 -14.55
C GLN A 141 -0.33 -19.70 -13.35
N VAL A 142 0.32 -20.83 -13.62
CA VAL A 142 1.07 -21.58 -12.62
C VAL A 142 2.55 -21.29 -12.79
N MET A 143 3.21 -20.82 -11.74
CA MET A 143 4.65 -20.54 -11.72
C MET A 143 5.33 -21.38 -10.66
N SER A 144 6.18 -22.32 -11.07
CA SER A 144 6.86 -23.25 -10.16
C SER A 144 8.32 -22.86 -9.96
N PHE A 145 8.78 -22.85 -8.70
CA PHE A 145 10.13 -22.45 -8.30
C PHE A 145 10.80 -23.56 -7.50
N GLN A 146 12.09 -23.79 -7.73
CA GLN A 146 12.87 -24.78 -6.96
C GLN A 146 13.46 -24.19 -5.66
N SER A 147 13.39 -22.87 -5.51
CA SER A 147 13.92 -22.12 -4.37
C SER A 147 12.80 -21.26 -3.81
N GLU A 148 12.59 -21.34 -2.50
CA GLU A 148 11.65 -20.47 -1.79
C GLU A 148 12.06 -18.99 -1.89
N LYS A 149 13.37 -18.71 -1.99
CA LYS A 149 13.86 -17.34 -2.17
C LYS A 149 13.40 -16.76 -3.51
N ASP A 150 13.40 -17.58 -4.56
CA ASP A 150 13.00 -17.15 -5.90
C ASP A 150 11.48 -16.96 -5.96
N LEU A 151 10.73 -17.83 -5.28
CA LEU A 151 9.28 -17.69 -5.10
C LEU A 151 8.93 -16.36 -4.42
N LEU A 152 9.52 -16.07 -3.26
CA LEU A 152 9.26 -14.83 -2.52
C LEU A 152 9.70 -13.58 -3.30
N THR A 153 10.85 -13.65 -3.97
CA THR A 153 11.37 -12.55 -4.81
C THR A 153 10.44 -12.28 -5.99
N ARG A 154 9.96 -13.32 -6.67
CA ARG A 154 9.05 -13.16 -7.81
C ARG A 154 7.69 -12.64 -7.37
N TRP A 155 7.19 -13.03 -6.20
CA TRP A 155 5.95 -12.50 -5.67
C TRP A 155 6.06 -11.01 -5.30
N ARG A 156 7.19 -10.57 -4.71
CA ARG A 156 7.50 -9.14 -4.58
C ARG A 156 7.47 -8.43 -5.94
N ASP A 157 8.09 -9.02 -6.97
CA ASP A 157 8.07 -8.42 -8.31
C ASP A 157 6.64 -8.32 -8.87
N LEU A 158 5.77 -9.29 -8.58
CA LEU A 158 4.37 -9.19 -8.97
C LEU A 158 3.68 -8.01 -8.28
N MET A 159 3.97 -7.75 -7.01
CA MET A 159 3.43 -6.58 -6.29
C MET A 159 3.86 -5.27 -6.97
N LEU A 160 5.15 -5.14 -7.30
CA LEU A 160 5.68 -3.95 -7.99
C LEU A 160 5.16 -3.79 -9.43
N GLU A 161 5.07 -4.90 -10.18
CA GLU A 161 4.58 -4.92 -11.56
C GLU A 161 3.07 -4.66 -11.66
N SER A 162 2.30 -5.21 -10.72
CA SER A 162 0.84 -5.06 -10.70
C SER A 162 0.40 -3.73 -10.11
N ASP A 163 1.23 -3.09 -9.28
CA ASP A 163 1.02 -1.75 -8.69
C ASP A 163 -0.42 -1.62 -8.14
N PRO A 164 -0.79 -2.45 -7.13
CA PRO A 164 -2.14 -2.49 -6.60
C PRO A 164 -2.44 -1.29 -5.69
N ASP A 165 -3.61 -0.68 -5.88
CA ASP A 165 -4.11 0.39 -5.02
C ASP A 165 -4.60 -0.16 -3.66
N VAL A 166 -5.13 -1.39 -3.66
CA VAL A 166 -5.67 -2.04 -2.47
C VAL A 166 -5.23 -3.50 -2.42
N ILE A 167 -4.72 -3.92 -1.26
CA ILE A 167 -4.41 -5.32 -0.97
C ILE A 167 -5.48 -5.86 -0.04
N ILE A 168 -6.09 -6.98 -0.43
CA ILE A 168 -7.15 -7.66 0.31
C ILE A 168 -6.82 -9.14 0.49
N GLY A 169 -7.56 -9.78 1.38
CA GLY A 169 -7.51 -11.21 1.65
C GLY A 169 -8.15 -11.49 3.00
N TYR A 170 -8.14 -12.74 3.43
CA TYR A 170 -8.70 -13.13 4.72
C TYR A 170 -7.57 -13.28 5.75
N ASN A 171 -7.61 -12.51 6.84
CA ASN A 171 -6.59 -12.50 7.90
C ASN A 171 -5.16 -12.09 7.48
N ILE A 172 -4.98 -11.49 6.30
CA ILE A 172 -3.68 -11.11 5.74
C ILE A 172 -2.82 -10.20 6.62
N CYS A 173 -3.45 -9.34 7.43
CA CYS A 173 -2.73 -8.43 8.32
C CYS A 173 -2.16 -9.12 9.57
N ASN A 174 -2.78 -10.23 10.01
CA ASN A 174 -2.35 -10.95 11.21
C ASN A 174 -1.59 -12.23 10.90
N PHE A 175 -1.60 -12.69 9.65
CA PHE A 175 -0.92 -13.90 9.24
C PHE A 175 -0.11 -13.70 7.95
N ASP A 176 -0.75 -13.63 6.79
CA ASP A 176 -0.08 -13.79 5.49
C ASP A 176 1.05 -12.77 5.26
N LEU A 177 0.78 -11.47 5.37
CA LEU A 177 1.78 -10.43 5.10
C LEU A 177 2.90 -10.44 6.15
N PRO A 178 2.63 -10.47 7.47
CA PRO A 178 3.70 -10.64 8.46
C PRO A 178 4.52 -11.91 8.23
N TYR A 179 3.87 -13.04 7.92
CA TYR A 179 4.56 -14.32 7.73
C TYR A 179 5.51 -14.28 6.53
N LEU A 180 5.09 -13.67 5.41
CA LEU A 180 5.93 -13.49 4.23
C LEU A 180 7.15 -12.61 4.50
N LEU A 181 6.97 -11.51 5.24
CA LEU A 181 8.05 -10.60 5.64
C LEU A 181 9.04 -11.27 6.61
N ASP A 182 8.52 -11.95 7.62
CA ASP A 182 9.34 -12.67 8.61
C ASP A 182 10.07 -13.85 7.98
N ARG A 183 9.42 -14.56 7.05
CA ARG A 183 10.04 -15.67 6.30
C ARG A 183 11.16 -15.17 5.39
N ALA A 184 10.92 -14.10 4.64
CA ALA A 184 11.95 -13.49 3.81
C ALA A 184 13.16 -13.05 4.64
N THR A 185 12.91 -12.48 5.82
CA THR A 185 13.95 -12.10 6.78
C THR A 185 14.73 -13.32 7.28
N ALA A 186 14.03 -14.38 7.69
CA ALA A 186 14.66 -15.63 8.16
C ALA A 186 15.55 -16.29 7.10
N LEU A 187 15.20 -16.16 5.82
CA LEU A 187 15.96 -16.68 4.68
C LEU A 187 17.04 -15.72 4.16
N GLY A 188 17.11 -14.49 4.69
CA GLY A 188 18.02 -13.44 4.23
C GLY A 188 17.73 -12.95 2.81
N VAL A 189 16.48 -13.00 2.36
CA VAL A 189 16.07 -12.51 1.04
C VAL A 189 15.95 -10.99 1.09
N GLN A 190 16.85 -10.31 0.39
CA GLN A 190 16.86 -8.85 0.31
C GLN A 190 15.74 -8.36 -0.62
N GLY A 191 15.17 -7.19 -0.34
CA GLY A 191 14.22 -6.52 -1.25
C GLY A 191 12.75 -6.88 -1.06
N VAL A 192 12.39 -8.03 -0.47
CA VAL A 192 10.98 -8.42 -0.26
C VAL A 192 10.20 -7.42 0.61
N PRO A 193 10.77 -6.84 1.69
CA PRO A 193 10.07 -5.82 2.47
C PRO A 193 9.86 -4.46 1.74
N PHE A 194 10.37 -4.29 0.52
CA PHE A 194 10.41 -3.00 -0.20
C PHE A 194 9.54 -3.02 -1.45
N TRP A 195 8.24 -3.17 -1.24
CA TRP A 195 7.19 -3.25 -2.26
C TRP A 195 6.12 -2.15 -2.16
N GLY A 196 6.36 -1.15 -1.31
CA GLY A 196 5.51 0.05 -1.17
C GLY A 196 6.33 1.33 -1.30
#